data_AF-A0A2N3LHD3-F1
#
_entry.id   AF-A0A2N3LHD3-F1
#
_cell.length_a   1.000
_cell.length_b   1.000
_cell.length_c   1.000
_cell.angle_alpha   90.00
_cell.angle_beta   90.00
_cell.angle_gamma   90.00
#
_symmetry.space_group_name_H-M   'P 1'
#
loop_
_entity.id
_entity.type
_entity.pdbx_description
1 polymer ?
#
loop_
_entity_poly.entity_id
_entity_poly.type
_entity_poly.pdbx_seq_one_letter_code
_entity_poly.pdbx_strand_id
1 'polypeptide(L)' 'MGKLISDNWINIDEAAEYLGVKAVTVRTWIKKKNGIPAHKIGKQWKFKCSELDEWIKSGKSAID' A
#
# COMPACT_ATOMS: atom_id res chain seq x y z
N MET A 1 -21.28 10.52 -0.43
CA MET A 1 -20.40 10.85 -1.55
C MET A 1 -19.11 10.06 -1.38
N GLY A 2 -19.03 8.85 -1.96
CA GLY A 2 -17.84 8.01 -1.84
C GLY A 2 -16.69 8.67 -2.59
N LYS A 3 -15.68 9.14 -1.87
CA LYS A 3 -14.51 9.82 -2.42
C LYS A 3 -13.85 8.84 -3.40
N LEU A 4 -14.03 9.11 -4.70
CA LEU A 4 -13.32 8.43 -5.77
C LEU A 4 -11.83 8.76 -5.57
N ILE A 5 -11.11 7.87 -4.87
CA ILE A 5 -9.64 7.90 -4.81
C ILE A 5 -9.12 7.40 -6.16
N SER A 6 -9.48 8.14 -7.20
CA SER A 6 -9.03 7.89 -8.57
C SER A 6 -7.61 8.41 -8.65
N ASP A 7 -6.65 7.48 -8.69
CA ASP A 7 -5.27 7.69 -9.15
C ASP A 7 -4.33 8.57 -8.29
N ASN A 8 -4.59 8.70 -6.98
CA ASN A 8 -3.58 9.32 -6.11
C ASN A 8 -2.50 8.30 -5.72
N TRP A 9 -1.28 8.52 -6.22
CA TRP A 9 -0.08 7.78 -5.88
C TRP A 9 0.43 8.19 -4.51
N ILE A 10 0.13 7.38 -3.49
CA ILE A 10 0.55 7.62 -2.11
C ILE A 10 1.97 7.07 -1.87
N ASN A 11 2.69 7.63 -0.91
CA ASN A 11 4.04 7.17 -0.56
C ASN A 11 4.00 6.03 0.47
N ILE A 12 5.15 5.45 0.82
CA ILE A 12 5.24 4.42 1.88
C ILE A 12 4.63 4.93 3.20
N ASP A 13 4.90 6.19 3.54
CA ASP A 13 4.47 6.79 4.80
C ASP A 13 2.94 6.95 4.85
N GLU A 14 2.37 7.52 3.78
CA GLU A 14 0.91 7.64 3.63
C GLU A 14 0.21 6.28 3.56
N ALA A 15 0.80 5.29 2.89
CA ALA A 15 0.26 3.93 2.89
C ALA A 15 0.28 3.34 4.30
N ALA A 16 1.32 3.63 5.09
CA ALA A 16 1.42 3.18 6.46
C ALA A 16 0.35 3.84 7.36
N GLU A 17 0.16 5.16 7.25
CA GLU A 17 -0.90 5.88 7.93
C GLU A 17 -2.29 5.39 7.52
N TYR A 18 -2.50 5.16 6.22
CA TYR A 18 -3.77 4.65 5.67
C TYR A 18 -4.12 3.26 6.23
N LEU A 19 -3.11 2.40 6.38
CA LEU A 19 -3.24 1.05 6.92
C LEU A 19 -3.21 1.00 8.46
N GLY A 20 -2.88 2.11 9.13
CA GLY A 20 -2.66 2.14 10.58
C GLY A 20 -1.44 1.33 11.04
N VAL A 21 -0.44 1.14 10.18
CA VAL A 21 0.79 0.38 10.48
C VAL A 21 2.02 1.28 10.45
N LYS A 22 3.17 0.77 10.90
CA LYS A 22 4.44 1.49 10.77
C LYS A 22 4.98 1.41 9.34
N ALA A 23 5.61 2.47 8.85
CA ALA A 23 6.29 2.49 7.55
C ALA A 23 7.33 1.35 7.39
N VAL A 24 7.90 0.87 8.49
CA VAL A 24 8.81 -0.28 8.50
C VAL A 24 8.10 -1.60 8.11
N THR A 25 6.83 -1.75 8.50
CA THR A 25 6.00 -2.91 8.15
C THR A 25 5.70 -2.89 6.66
N VAL A 26 5.31 -1.72 6.13
CA VAL A 26 5.10 -1.52 4.69
C VAL A 26 6.37 -1.87 3.90
N ARG A 27 7.55 -1.40 4.34
CA ARG A 27 8.84 -1.76 3.71
C ARG A 27 9.12 -3.26 3.74
N THR A 28 8.74 -3.94 4.82
CA THR A 28 8.85 -5.41 4.94
C THR A 28 7.92 -6.10 3.95
N TRP A 29 6.70 -5.59 3.78
CA TRP A 29 5.76 -6.13 2.79
C TRP A 29 6.23 -5.93 1.36
N ILE A 30 6.86 -4.80 1.01
CA ILE A 30 7.46 -4.61 -0.33
C ILE A 30 8.46 -5.73 -0.67
N LYS A 31 9.16 -6.27 0.34
CA LYS A 31 10.12 -7.38 0.16
C LYS A 31 9.48 -8.77 0.17
N LYS A 32 8.24 -8.92 0.64
CA LYS A 32 7.57 -10.22 0.82
C LYS A 32 6.88 -10.65 -0.49
N LYS A 33 6.87 -11.95 -0.80
CA LYS A 33 6.30 -12.50 -2.06
C LYS A 33 4.80 -12.20 -2.29
N ASN A 34 4.01 -12.08 -1.22
CA ASN A 34 2.59 -11.66 -1.25
C ASN A 34 2.42 -10.19 -0.82
N GLY A 35 3.45 -9.39 -1.07
CA GLY A 35 3.59 -8.03 -0.59
C GLY A 35 2.52 -7.06 -1.07
N ILE A 36 2.54 -5.89 -0.44
CA ILE A 36 1.75 -4.73 -0.82
C ILE A 36 2.08 -4.30 -2.27
N PRO A 37 1.09 -3.87 -3.09
CA PRO A 37 1.32 -3.42 -4.45
C PRO A 37 2.12 -2.10 -4.48
N ALA A 38 3.43 -2.24 -4.54
CA ALA A 38 4.39 -1.14 -4.55
C ALA A 38 4.96 -0.92 -5.95
N HIS A 39 4.88 0.31 -6.43
CA HIS A 39 5.42 0.72 -7.73
C HIS A 39 6.60 1.63 -7.54
N LYS A 40 7.69 1.38 -8.25
CA LYS A 40 8.88 2.22 -8.19
C LYS A 40 8.77 3.34 -9.20
N ILE A 41 8.48 4.55 -8.73
CA ILE A 41 8.45 5.77 -9.56
C ILE A 41 9.71 6.58 -9.25
N GLY A 42 10.68 6.53 -10.17
CA GLY A 42 12.00 7.12 -10.00
C GLY A 42 12.79 6.45 -8.88
N LYS A 43 13.10 7.21 -7.81
CA LYS A 43 13.85 6.73 -6.64
C LYS A 43 12.96 6.37 -5.45
N GLN A 44 11.64 6.57 -5.56
CA GLN A 44 10.68 6.39 -4.48
C GLN A 44 9.68 5.27 -4.79
N TRP A 45 9.22 4.59 -3.74
CA TRP A 45 8.12 3.64 -3.85
C TRP A 45 6.80 4.38 -3.65
N LYS A 46 5.91 4.22 -4.63
CA LYS A 46 4.57 4.76 -4.68
C LYS A 46 3.57 3.62 -4.66
N PHE A 47 2.40 3.86 -4.09
CA PHE A 47 1.32 2.90 -3.98
C PHE A 47 0.09 3.51 -4.61
N LYS A 48 -0.66 2.68 -5.33
CA LYS A 48 -1.94 3.09 -5.86
C LYS A 48 -3.00 2.74 -4.83
N CYS A 49 -3.79 3.72 -4.41
CA CYS A 49 -4.82 3.48 -3.39
C CYS A 49 -5.83 2.40 -3.85
N SER A 50 -6.16 2.37 -5.14
CA SER A 50 -7.05 1.35 -5.71
C SER A 50 -6.50 -0.07 -5.54
N GLU A 51 -5.22 -0.29 -5.84
CA GLU A 51 -4.60 -1.60 -5.65
C GLU A 51 -4.41 -1.93 -4.16
N LEU A 52 -4.14 -0.90 -3.33
CA LEU A 52 -4.02 -1.06 -1.90
C LEU A 52 -5.35 -1.53 -1.28
N ASP A 53 -6.47 -0.92 -1.67
CA ASP A 53 -7.82 -1.32 -1.26
C ASP A 53 -8.13 -2.75 -1.70
N GLU A 54 -7.84 -3.10 -2.95
CA GLU A 54 -8.00 -4.48 -3.43
C GLU A 54 -7.14 -5.48 -2.66
N TRP A 55 -5.91 -5.09 -2.30
CA TRP A 55 -5.01 -5.92 -1.51
C TRP A 55 -5.49 -6.12 -0.07
N ILE A 56 -5.95 -5.04 0.58
CA ILE A 56 -6.57 -5.10 1.92
C ILE A 56 -7.80 -6.01 1.87
N LYS A 57 -8.67 -5.81 0.88
CA LYS A 57 -9.90 -6.58 0.71
C LYS A 57 -9.64 -8.04 0.37
N SER A 58 -8.53 -8.34 -0.32
CA SER A 58 -8.08 -9.70 -0.61
C SER A 58 -7.64 -10.47 0.64
N GLY A 59 -7.56 -9.83 1.82
CA GLY A 59 -7.12 -10.49 3.06
C GLY A 59 -5.64 -10.87 3.07
N LYS A 60 -4.86 -10.46 2.05
CA LYS A 60 -3.41 -10.70 1.98
C LYS A 60 -2.63 -9.85 2.99
N SER A 61 -3.29 -8.87 3.60
CA SER A 61 -2.80 -8.08 4.73
C SER A 61 -2.81 -8.84 6.05
N ALA A 62 -3.64 -9.88 6.18
CA ALA A 62 -3.62 -10.80 7.31
C ALA A 62 -2.49 -11.81 7.09
N ILE A 63 -1.27 -11.40 7.41
CA ILE A 63 -0.21 -12.36 7.71
C ILE A 63 -0.47 -12.84 9.15
N ASP A 64 -1.04 -14.05 9.27
CA ASP A 64 -0.93 -14.85 10.48
C ASP A 64 0.55 -15.20 10.73
#